data_AF-A0A957FET5-F1
#
_entry.id   AF-A0A957FET5-F1
#
_cell.length_a   1.000
_cell.length_b   1.000
_cell.length_c   1.000
_cell.angle_alpha   90.00
_cell.angle_beta   90.00
_cell.angle_gamma   90.00
#
_symmetry.space_group_name_H-M   'P 1'
#
loop_
_entity.id
_entity.type
_entity.pdbx_description
1 polymer ?
#
loop_
_entity_poly.entity_id
_entity_poly.type
_entity_poly.pdbx_seq_one_letter_code
_entity_poly.pdbx_strand_id
1 'polypeptide(L)'
;RPYHAGLDAGTRTQNQTAFIRDDVQLMVATVAFGMGIDKPDVRFVLHVDLPKNIEHYYQQIGRAGRDGLRADCLLLYSVGDVVTNRYFIDQGAESERRGRELRLQALVNWAESTICRRHGLLKYFGETYAHEACDHCDNCLREDEAPDDLTIPAQQFLSCVYRTGQSFGMSHVIDVLRGSRSQKVLSRGHDRLSTYGIGGGYAKQTWQHLGRQFIQQGLLDQDMQFGSLKLTDKGWQVLKGEEPFWGQMAEQAAITAPTQTETLDYDPALFQQLRARRKELADADGVPPYVIFSDRTLQELATYFPQSTAAFAQIHGIGQVKVAQYADVFLPLIRDYCAAHGLQEQPRLAAAPPAAAPRVSIGKSRTEEVGEAFVAGQSIAELMTTYGVQYRTIVGHLAKYARAGHALPAAQLRAELDLPPDAQQAVLDTFAAFEGDFLTPVFEALDGQVSYEDLHVLRLLYWQQG
;
A
#
# COMPACT_ATOMS: atom_id res chain seq x y z
N ARG A 1 -24.04 0.13 -17.09
CA ARG A 1 -25.39 -0.04 -16.47
C ARG A 1 -25.23 -0.46 -15.01
N PRO A 2 -26.16 -0.11 -14.09
CA PRO A 2 -26.12 -0.57 -12.71
C PRO A 2 -26.75 -1.96 -12.54
N TYR A 3 -26.25 -2.73 -11.57
CA TYR A 3 -26.87 -3.97 -11.11
C TYR A 3 -26.73 -4.13 -9.59
N HIS A 4 -27.85 -4.07 -8.88
CA HIS A 4 -27.90 -4.27 -7.43
C HIS A 4 -29.30 -4.75 -7.02
N ALA A 5 -29.42 -5.24 -5.78
CA ALA A 5 -30.67 -5.80 -5.25
C ALA A 5 -31.82 -4.80 -5.13
N GLY A 6 -31.53 -3.49 -5.16
CA GLY A 6 -32.54 -2.43 -5.15
C GLY A 6 -33.24 -2.16 -6.49
N LEU A 7 -32.79 -2.79 -7.58
CA LEU A 7 -33.48 -2.74 -8.87
C LEU A 7 -34.57 -3.81 -8.96
N ASP A 8 -35.66 -3.49 -9.66
CA ASP A 8 -36.69 -4.48 -9.97
C ASP A 8 -36.14 -5.60 -10.87
N ALA A 9 -36.82 -6.75 -10.85
CA ALA A 9 -36.36 -7.94 -11.58
C ALA A 9 -36.28 -7.71 -13.09
N GLY A 10 -37.20 -6.96 -13.68
CA GLY A 10 -37.22 -6.68 -15.12
C GLY A 10 -36.01 -5.84 -15.55
N THR A 11 -35.73 -4.76 -14.83
CA THR A 11 -34.56 -3.91 -15.08
C THR A 11 -33.25 -4.69 -14.89
N ARG A 12 -33.15 -5.54 -13.86
CA ARG A 12 -31.97 -6.41 -13.66
C ARG A 12 -31.74 -7.34 -14.83
N THR A 13 -32.78 -8.04 -15.29
CA THR A 13 -32.70 -8.93 -16.45
C THR A 13 -32.31 -8.16 -17.70
N GLN A 14 -32.92 -7.00 -17.95
CA GLN A 14 -32.60 -6.18 -19.12
C GLN A 14 -31.13 -5.73 -19.12
N ASN A 15 -30.63 -5.21 -18.00
CA ASN A 15 -29.24 -4.77 -17.88
C ASN A 15 -28.28 -5.96 -18.04
N GLN A 16 -28.58 -7.10 -17.42
CA GLN A 16 -27.77 -8.31 -17.56
C GLN A 16 -27.73 -8.81 -19.01
N THR A 17 -28.88 -8.87 -19.69
CA THR A 17 -28.94 -9.28 -21.10
C THR A 17 -28.16 -8.32 -21.99
N ALA A 18 -28.29 -7.01 -21.79
CA ALA A 18 -27.56 -6.00 -22.55
C ALA A 18 -26.03 -6.15 -22.37
N PHE A 19 -25.56 -6.50 -21.17
CA PHE A 19 -24.14 -6.75 -20.94
C PHE A 19 -23.66 -8.07 -21.56
N ILE A 20 -24.47 -9.14 -21.50
CA ILE A 20 -24.13 -10.43 -22.11
C ILE A 20 -24.02 -10.31 -23.64
N ARG A 21 -24.88 -9.49 -24.27
CA ARG A 21 -24.94 -9.26 -25.72
C ARG A 21 -24.00 -8.17 -26.23
N ASP A 22 -23.16 -7.61 -25.37
CA ASP A 22 -22.26 -6.48 -25.70
C ASP A 22 -22.96 -5.19 -26.15
N ASP A 23 -24.27 -5.06 -25.92
CA ASP A 23 -25.01 -3.80 -26.08
C ASP A 23 -24.52 -2.73 -25.07
N VAL A 24 -23.88 -3.18 -23.99
CA VAL A 24 -23.28 -2.33 -22.95
C VAL A 24 -21.89 -2.87 -22.61
N GLN A 25 -20.88 -2.00 -22.69
CA GLN A 25 -19.49 -2.35 -22.41
C GLN A 25 -19.18 -2.55 -20.92
N LEU A 26 -19.87 -1.82 -20.03
CA LEU A 26 -19.57 -1.80 -18.60
C LEU A 26 -20.81 -2.06 -17.75
N MET A 27 -20.70 -3.03 -16.84
CA MET A 27 -21.63 -3.24 -15.74
C MET A 27 -21.01 -2.81 -14.41
N VAL A 28 -21.69 -1.93 -13.69
CA VAL A 28 -21.35 -1.56 -12.30
C VAL A 28 -22.27 -2.36 -11.38
N ALA A 29 -21.69 -3.17 -10.50
CA ALA A 29 -22.49 -4.11 -9.75
C ALA A 29 -22.03 -4.30 -8.31
N THR A 30 -22.99 -4.57 -7.42
CA THR A 30 -22.68 -5.07 -6.08
C THR A 30 -22.46 -6.60 -6.12
N VAL A 31 -22.11 -7.19 -4.97
CA VAL A 31 -21.92 -8.65 -4.82
C VAL A 31 -23.13 -9.47 -5.33
N ALA A 32 -24.31 -8.86 -5.41
CA ALA A 32 -25.53 -9.46 -5.97
C ALA A 32 -25.42 -9.92 -7.44
N PHE A 33 -24.43 -9.43 -8.20
CA PHE A 33 -24.20 -9.81 -9.60
C PHE A 33 -23.37 -11.10 -9.76
N GLY A 34 -22.96 -11.74 -8.66
CA GLY A 34 -22.05 -12.89 -8.70
C GLY A 34 -22.67 -14.25 -9.05
N MET A 35 -23.90 -14.55 -8.63
CA MET A 35 -24.44 -15.90 -8.88
C MET A 35 -25.13 -15.95 -10.25
N GLY A 36 -24.48 -16.52 -11.27
CA GLY A 36 -25.16 -16.96 -12.51
C GLY A 36 -24.90 -16.20 -13.81
N ILE A 37 -23.86 -15.34 -13.88
CA ILE A 37 -23.43 -14.77 -15.17
C ILE A 37 -22.25 -15.56 -15.71
N ASP A 38 -22.44 -16.06 -16.93
CA ASP A 38 -21.47 -16.80 -17.72
C ASP A 38 -21.23 -16.08 -19.05
N LYS A 39 -20.53 -14.94 -18.97
CA LYS A 39 -20.01 -14.22 -20.15
C LYS A 39 -18.51 -14.56 -20.24
N PRO A 40 -18.06 -15.26 -21.29
CA PRO A 40 -16.70 -15.81 -21.30
C PRO A 40 -15.61 -14.75 -21.53
N ASP A 41 -15.97 -13.65 -22.18
CA ASP A 41 -15.09 -12.64 -22.76
C ASP A 41 -15.01 -11.34 -21.95
N VAL A 42 -15.19 -11.43 -20.63
CA VAL A 42 -15.00 -10.27 -19.73
C VAL A 42 -13.50 -9.92 -19.68
N ARG A 43 -13.12 -8.74 -20.19
CA ARG A 43 -11.72 -8.30 -20.32
C ARG A 43 -11.15 -7.63 -19.08
N PHE A 44 -11.98 -7.05 -18.22
CA PHE A 44 -11.50 -6.46 -16.98
C PHE A 44 -12.52 -6.59 -15.86
N VAL A 45 -12.03 -6.74 -14.64
CA VAL A 45 -12.82 -6.65 -13.40
C VAL A 45 -12.18 -5.60 -12.50
N LEU A 46 -12.96 -4.60 -12.13
CA LEU A 46 -12.55 -3.50 -11.26
C LEU A 46 -13.27 -3.58 -9.91
N HIS A 47 -12.49 -3.70 -8.84
CA HIS A 47 -12.97 -3.55 -7.47
C HIS A 47 -12.69 -2.13 -6.99
N VAL A 48 -13.77 -1.35 -6.84
CA VAL A 48 -13.70 0.02 -6.32
C VAL A 48 -13.58 0.03 -4.79
N ASP A 49 -14.20 -0.96 -4.13
CA ASP A 49 -14.15 -1.15 -2.68
C ASP A 49 -13.45 -2.47 -2.33
N LEU A 50 -12.79 -2.51 -1.17
CA LEU A 50 -12.20 -3.74 -0.63
C LEU A 50 -13.26 -4.84 -0.41
N PRO A 51 -13.09 -6.04 -1.02
CA PRO A 51 -13.93 -7.19 -0.74
C PRO A 51 -13.93 -7.59 0.74
N LYS A 52 -14.90 -8.42 1.14
CA LYS A 52 -15.01 -8.88 2.54
C LYS A 52 -13.88 -9.84 2.95
N ASN A 53 -13.34 -10.59 1.98
CA ASN A 53 -12.28 -11.58 2.16
C ASN A 53 -11.72 -12.05 0.80
N ILE A 54 -10.67 -12.87 0.85
CA ILE A 54 -9.99 -13.43 -0.33
C ILE A 54 -10.91 -14.34 -1.14
N GLU A 55 -11.79 -15.11 -0.51
CA GLU A 55 -12.70 -16.03 -1.21
C GLU A 55 -13.67 -15.28 -2.12
N HIS A 56 -14.26 -14.19 -1.60
CA HIS A 56 -15.12 -13.31 -2.39
C HIS A 56 -14.34 -12.65 -3.53
N TYR A 57 -13.13 -12.14 -3.24
CA TYR A 57 -12.29 -11.55 -4.27
C TYR A 57 -11.99 -12.55 -5.39
N TYR A 58 -11.51 -13.75 -5.04
CA TYR A 58 -11.15 -14.82 -5.98
C TYR A 58 -12.33 -15.22 -6.89
N GLN A 59 -13.52 -15.42 -6.33
CA GLN A 59 -14.71 -15.74 -7.12
C GLN A 59 -15.16 -14.59 -8.05
N GLN A 60 -14.90 -13.34 -7.67
CA GLN A 60 -15.29 -12.17 -8.46
C GLN A 60 -14.33 -11.95 -9.62
N ILE A 61 -13.02 -12.02 -9.38
CA ILE A 61 -12.01 -11.90 -10.44
C ILE A 61 -12.03 -13.09 -11.41
N GLY A 62 -12.41 -14.30 -10.95
CA GLY A 62 -12.56 -15.51 -11.77
C GLY A 62 -13.69 -15.46 -12.83
N ARG A 63 -14.30 -14.29 -13.03
CA ARG A 63 -15.23 -14.01 -14.14
C ARG A 63 -14.51 -13.45 -15.36
N ALA A 64 -13.34 -12.86 -15.15
CA ALA A 64 -12.52 -12.32 -16.22
C ALA A 64 -11.90 -13.47 -17.03
N GLY A 65 -11.83 -13.32 -18.36
CA GLY A 65 -11.02 -14.20 -19.21
C GLY A 65 -11.35 -15.70 -19.18
N ARG A 66 -12.63 -16.08 -19.09
CA ARG A 66 -13.02 -17.52 -19.13
C ARG A 66 -12.81 -18.16 -20.50
N ASP A 67 -12.73 -17.35 -21.55
CA ASP A 67 -12.28 -17.75 -22.89
C ASP A 67 -10.77 -18.07 -22.95
N GLY A 68 -10.02 -17.86 -21.86
CA GLY A 68 -8.58 -18.08 -21.78
C GLY A 68 -7.74 -16.94 -22.35
N LEU A 69 -8.37 -15.88 -22.87
CA LEU A 69 -7.66 -14.69 -23.34
C LEU A 69 -7.32 -13.77 -22.17
N ARG A 70 -6.30 -12.92 -22.38
CA ARG A 70 -5.84 -11.97 -21.37
C ARG A 70 -7.00 -11.12 -20.84
N ALA A 71 -7.03 -10.98 -19.51
CA ALA A 71 -7.94 -10.10 -18.82
C ALA A 71 -7.26 -9.53 -17.57
N ASP A 72 -7.60 -8.30 -17.22
CA ASP A 72 -6.97 -7.59 -16.10
C ASP A 72 -7.92 -7.51 -14.90
N CYS A 73 -7.37 -7.63 -13.69
CA CYS A 73 -8.12 -7.51 -12.43
C CYS A 73 -7.49 -6.42 -11.58
N LEU A 74 -8.21 -5.34 -11.34
CA LEU A 74 -7.73 -4.17 -10.61
C LEU A 74 -8.50 -4.00 -9.30
N LEU A 75 -7.77 -3.93 -8.18
CA LEU A 75 -8.31 -3.58 -6.87
C LEU A 75 -7.81 -2.20 -6.45
N LEU A 76 -8.71 -1.25 -6.27
CA LEU A 76 -8.40 0.04 -5.67
C LEU A 76 -8.39 -0.12 -4.14
N TYR A 77 -7.20 -0.26 -3.55
CA TYR A 77 -7.04 -0.51 -2.13
C TYR A 77 -7.07 0.80 -1.31
N SER A 78 -7.93 0.85 -0.29
CA SER A 78 -8.00 1.95 0.67
C SER A 78 -8.06 1.43 2.11
N VAL A 79 -7.30 2.06 3.00
CA VAL A 79 -7.38 1.80 4.45
C VAL A 79 -8.77 2.17 4.98
N GLY A 80 -9.46 3.13 4.38
CA GLY A 80 -10.84 3.48 4.73
C GLY A 80 -11.79 2.29 4.61
N ASP A 81 -11.62 1.46 3.57
CA ASP A 81 -12.48 0.30 3.34
C ASP A 81 -12.24 -0.81 4.35
N VAL A 82 -11.02 -0.91 4.89
CA VAL A 82 -10.70 -1.82 5.99
C VAL A 82 -11.50 -1.43 7.23
N VAL A 83 -11.59 -0.13 7.53
CA VAL A 83 -12.41 0.38 8.64
C VAL A 83 -13.90 0.11 8.39
N THR A 84 -14.37 0.29 7.15
CA THR A 84 -15.77 0.00 6.76
C THR A 84 -16.10 -1.47 6.98
N ASN A 85 -15.25 -2.38 6.51
CA ASN A 85 -15.43 -3.81 6.71
C ASN A 85 -15.40 -4.18 8.19
N ARG A 86 -14.49 -3.58 8.99
CA ARG A 86 -14.42 -3.83 10.45
C ARG A 86 -15.72 -3.44 11.15
N TYR A 87 -16.28 -2.28 10.82
CA TYR A 87 -17.55 -1.84 11.37
C TYR A 87 -18.69 -2.84 11.11
N PHE A 88 -18.81 -3.35 9.88
CA PHE A 88 -19.82 -4.38 9.55
C PHE A 88 -19.57 -5.72 10.24
N ILE A 89 -18.30 -6.05 10.52
CA ILE A 89 -17.95 -7.24 11.29
C ILE A 89 -18.38 -7.08 12.75
N ASP A 90 -18.20 -5.89 13.33
CA ASP A 90 -18.57 -5.60 14.72
C ASP A 90 -20.09 -5.66 14.95
N GLN A 91 -20.88 -5.23 13.97
CA GLN A 91 -22.35 -5.34 13.98
C GLN A 91 -22.87 -6.78 13.75
N GLY A 92 -22.02 -7.68 13.24
CA GLY A 92 -22.41 -9.06 12.98
C GLY A 92 -22.57 -9.90 14.25
N ALA A 93 -23.00 -11.15 14.07
CA ALA A 93 -23.09 -12.12 15.16
C ALA A 93 -21.72 -12.33 15.83
N GLU A 94 -21.69 -12.26 17.16
CA GLU A 94 -20.46 -12.35 17.96
C GLU A 94 -19.71 -13.67 17.74
N SER A 95 -20.43 -14.78 17.57
CA SER A 95 -19.87 -16.11 17.30
C SER A 95 -19.07 -16.17 16.00
N GLU A 96 -19.42 -15.35 15.00
CA GLU A 96 -18.78 -15.32 13.69
C GLU A 96 -17.73 -14.20 13.56
N ARG A 97 -17.76 -13.23 14.47
CA ARG A 97 -16.93 -12.01 14.41
C ARG A 97 -15.45 -12.36 14.21
N ARG A 98 -14.91 -13.23 15.07
CA ARG A 98 -13.50 -13.66 15.01
C ARG A 98 -13.13 -14.23 13.64
N GLY A 99 -13.95 -15.12 13.10
CA GLY A 99 -13.71 -15.74 11.79
C GLY A 99 -13.69 -14.71 10.66
N ARG A 100 -14.60 -13.71 10.71
CA ARG A 100 -14.64 -12.62 9.73
C ARG A 100 -13.44 -11.69 9.85
N GLU A 101 -13.01 -11.36 11.07
CA GLU A 101 -11.81 -10.54 11.30
C GLU A 101 -10.54 -11.21 10.74
N LEU A 102 -10.39 -12.51 10.96
CA LEU A 102 -9.25 -13.27 10.45
C LEU A 102 -9.20 -13.25 8.91
N ARG A 103 -10.35 -13.45 8.25
CA ARG A 103 -10.44 -13.40 6.79
C ARG A 103 -10.18 -11.99 6.22
N LEU A 104 -10.69 -10.95 6.88
CA LEU A 104 -10.39 -9.57 6.50
C LEU A 104 -8.88 -9.30 6.64
N GLN A 105 -8.27 -9.75 7.74
CA GLN A 105 -6.84 -9.58 7.96
C GLN A 105 -6.02 -10.32 6.90
N ALA A 106 -6.43 -11.52 6.48
CA ALA A 106 -5.77 -12.25 5.39
C ALA A 106 -5.83 -11.47 4.08
N LEU A 107 -6.98 -10.90 3.73
CA LEU A 107 -7.13 -10.05 2.53
C LEU A 107 -6.23 -8.81 2.59
N VAL A 108 -6.21 -8.13 3.74
CA VAL A 108 -5.36 -6.96 3.96
C VAL A 108 -3.87 -7.32 3.88
N ASN A 109 -3.47 -8.47 4.42
CA ASN A 109 -2.11 -8.98 4.30
C ASN A 109 -1.73 -9.28 2.85
N TRP A 110 -2.67 -9.82 2.06
CA TRP A 110 -2.47 -10.09 0.64
C TRP A 110 -2.40 -8.81 -0.19
N ALA A 111 -3.27 -7.82 0.06
CA ALA A 111 -3.30 -6.56 -0.67
C ALA A 111 -2.04 -5.72 -0.43
N GLU A 112 -1.51 -5.71 0.80
CA GLU A 112 -0.27 -5.00 1.14
C GLU A 112 1.02 -5.83 0.92
N SER A 113 0.89 -7.04 0.40
CA SER A 113 2.03 -7.90 0.11
C SER A 113 2.92 -7.34 -0.99
N THR A 114 4.22 -7.59 -0.90
CA THR A 114 5.20 -7.34 -1.97
C THR A 114 5.54 -8.61 -2.76
N ILE A 115 5.15 -9.80 -2.26
CA ILE A 115 5.31 -11.05 -3.02
C ILE A 115 4.30 -11.12 -4.16
N CYS A 116 4.60 -11.91 -5.20
CA CYS A 116 3.68 -12.20 -6.30
C CYS A 116 2.23 -12.44 -5.84
N ARG A 117 1.27 -11.72 -6.44
CA ARG A 117 -0.15 -11.80 -6.09
C ARG A 117 -0.72 -13.21 -6.28
N ARG A 118 -0.30 -13.90 -7.34
CA ARG A 118 -0.76 -15.27 -7.68
C ARG A 118 -0.33 -16.27 -6.61
N HIS A 119 0.93 -16.21 -6.17
CA HIS A 119 1.40 -17.04 -5.05
C HIS A 119 0.59 -16.82 -3.79
N GLY A 120 0.37 -15.56 -3.42
CA GLY A 120 -0.40 -15.21 -2.23
C GLY A 120 -1.83 -15.79 -2.27
N LEU A 121 -2.50 -15.74 -3.43
CA LEU A 121 -3.82 -16.32 -3.62
C LEU A 121 -3.79 -17.86 -3.53
N LEU A 122 -2.90 -18.52 -4.26
CA LEU A 122 -2.82 -19.98 -4.28
C LEU A 122 -2.46 -20.55 -2.90
N LYS A 123 -1.48 -19.93 -2.22
CA LYS A 123 -1.10 -20.30 -0.85
C LYS A 123 -2.26 -20.19 0.12
N TYR A 124 -3.12 -19.17 -0.01
CA TYR A 124 -4.30 -19.02 0.83
C TYR A 124 -5.26 -20.23 0.71
N PHE A 125 -5.37 -20.82 -0.49
CA PHE A 125 -6.19 -22.02 -0.74
C PHE A 125 -5.43 -23.34 -0.51
N GLY A 126 -4.21 -23.29 0.01
CA GLY A 126 -3.39 -24.48 0.28
C GLY A 126 -2.73 -25.06 -0.97
N GLU A 127 -2.68 -24.30 -2.07
CA GLU A 127 -2.01 -24.68 -3.31
C GLU A 127 -0.59 -24.11 -3.36
N THR A 128 0.34 -24.92 -3.86
CA THR A 128 1.73 -24.50 -4.13
C THR A 128 1.90 -24.14 -5.60
N TYR A 129 2.48 -22.97 -5.85
CA TYR A 129 2.88 -22.55 -7.19
C TYR A 129 4.37 -22.81 -7.39
N ALA A 130 4.73 -23.51 -8.47
CA ALA A 130 6.09 -24.02 -8.68
C ALA A 130 7.09 -22.94 -9.15
N HIS A 131 6.61 -21.88 -9.80
CA HIS A 131 7.46 -20.78 -10.28
C HIS A 131 7.68 -19.76 -9.17
N GLU A 132 8.75 -18.97 -9.19
CA GLU A 132 9.01 -17.93 -8.18
C GLU A 132 8.26 -16.62 -8.44
N ALA A 133 7.96 -16.33 -9.71
CA ALA A 133 7.17 -15.18 -10.15
C ALA A 133 6.05 -15.64 -11.09
N CYS A 134 4.99 -14.84 -11.20
CA CYS A 134 3.95 -15.09 -12.20
C CYS A 134 4.05 -14.19 -13.42
N ASP A 135 4.96 -13.20 -13.43
CA ASP A 135 5.25 -12.27 -14.54
C ASP A 135 4.06 -11.48 -15.11
N HIS A 136 2.92 -11.48 -14.41
CA HIS A 136 1.67 -10.89 -14.87
C HIS A 136 0.92 -10.08 -13.80
N CYS A 137 1.45 -10.00 -12.57
CA CYS A 137 0.85 -9.20 -11.51
C CYS A 137 1.69 -7.95 -11.22
N ASP A 138 1.05 -6.92 -10.68
CA ASP A 138 1.69 -5.66 -10.27
C ASP A 138 2.97 -5.88 -9.47
N ASN A 139 2.99 -6.81 -8.51
CA ASN A 139 4.19 -7.09 -7.72
C ASN A 139 5.35 -7.71 -8.51
N CYS A 140 5.08 -8.51 -9.55
CA CYS A 140 6.12 -9.09 -10.42
C CYS A 140 6.53 -8.13 -11.55
N LEU A 141 5.60 -7.27 -11.98
CA LEU A 141 5.82 -6.29 -13.04
C LEU A 141 6.45 -4.99 -12.51
N ARG A 142 6.38 -4.77 -11.20
CA ARG A 142 7.07 -3.67 -10.55
C ARG A 142 8.56 -3.81 -10.81
N GLU A 143 9.16 -2.75 -11.34
CA GLU A 143 10.61 -2.65 -11.43
C GLU A 143 11.14 -2.56 -10.00
N ASP A 144 11.58 -3.70 -9.45
CA ASP A 144 11.96 -3.79 -8.06
C ASP A 144 13.06 -2.79 -7.71
N GLU A 145 12.82 -2.02 -6.65
CA GLU A 145 13.92 -1.52 -5.85
C GLU A 145 14.65 -2.73 -5.25
N ALA A 146 15.97 -2.79 -5.45
CA ALA A 146 16.79 -3.85 -4.87
C ALA A 146 16.48 -3.96 -3.36
N PRO A 147 16.23 -5.17 -2.83
CA PRO A 147 15.91 -5.34 -1.42
C PRO A 147 17.07 -4.88 -0.54
N ASP A 148 16.75 -4.20 0.54
CA ASP A 148 17.69 -3.79 1.57
C ASP A 148 18.07 -4.98 2.44
N ASP A 149 19.31 -4.99 2.96
CA ASP A 149 19.68 -5.86 4.07
C ASP A 149 18.97 -5.38 5.34
N LEU A 150 17.91 -6.08 5.72
CA LEU A 150 17.09 -5.78 6.89
C LEU A 150 17.25 -6.88 7.95
N THR A 151 18.41 -7.54 7.97
CA THR A 151 18.76 -8.59 8.94
C THR A 151 18.67 -8.09 10.37
N ILE A 152 19.18 -6.89 10.66
CA ILE A 152 19.12 -6.32 12.02
C ILE A 152 17.67 -6.04 12.46
N PRO A 153 16.82 -5.33 11.69
CA PRO A 153 15.40 -5.22 11.99
C PRO A 153 14.70 -6.57 12.18
N ALA A 154 14.99 -7.56 11.33
CA ALA A 154 14.44 -8.91 11.44
C ALA A 154 14.84 -9.56 12.78
N GLN A 155 16.12 -9.55 13.14
CA GLN A 155 16.62 -10.08 14.41
C GLN A 155 15.97 -9.40 15.63
N GLN A 156 15.82 -8.07 15.61
CA GLN A 156 15.14 -7.34 16.68
C GLN A 156 13.69 -7.83 16.86
N PHE A 157 12.95 -7.94 15.75
CA PHE A 157 11.57 -8.37 15.77
C PHE A 157 11.43 -9.84 16.20
N LEU A 158 12.18 -10.74 15.59
CA LEU A 158 12.17 -12.18 15.89
C LEU A 158 12.59 -12.45 17.34
N SER A 159 13.59 -11.74 17.85
CA SER A 159 13.99 -11.81 19.27
C SER A 159 12.84 -11.40 20.19
N CYS A 160 12.07 -10.37 19.81
CA CYS A 160 10.91 -9.95 20.57
C CYS A 160 9.76 -10.95 20.51
N VAL A 161 9.50 -11.57 19.35
CA VAL A 161 8.50 -12.66 19.23
C VAL A 161 8.88 -13.82 20.18
N TYR A 162 10.14 -14.24 20.16
CA TYR A 162 10.65 -15.29 21.02
C TYR A 162 10.52 -14.94 22.52
N ARG A 163 10.99 -13.76 22.94
CA ARG A 163 10.99 -13.33 24.35
C ARG A 163 9.60 -13.04 24.92
N THR A 164 8.63 -12.74 24.07
CA THR A 164 7.23 -12.62 24.48
C THR A 164 6.51 -13.97 24.55
N GLY A 165 7.24 -15.08 24.39
CA GLY A 165 6.71 -16.44 24.52
C GLY A 165 5.90 -16.92 23.32
N GLN A 166 6.05 -16.28 22.15
CA GLN A 166 5.41 -16.69 20.88
C GLN A 166 3.88 -16.88 20.98
N SER A 167 3.25 -16.11 21.87
CA SER A 167 1.82 -16.24 22.20
C SER A 167 1.04 -14.96 21.84
N PHE A 168 1.68 -14.02 21.16
CA PHE A 168 1.13 -12.70 20.89
C PHE A 168 1.17 -12.38 19.40
N GLY A 169 0.18 -11.64 18.94
CA GLY A 169 0.12 -11.15 17.58
C GLY A 169 0.97 -9.90 17.33
N MET A 170 1.14 -9.57 16.05
CA MET A 170 2.00 -8.51 15.53
C MET A 170 1.89 -7.18 16.29
N SER A 171 0.69 -6.66 16.52
CA SER A 171 0.52 -5.37 17.19
C SER A 171 1.13 -5.31 18.59
N HIS A 172 1.04 -6.39 19.37
CA HIS A 172 1.61 -6.44 20.71
C HIS A 172 3.13 -6.53 20.68
N VAL A 173 3.68 -7.35 19.75
CA VAL A 173 5.13 -7.45 19.54
C VAL A 173 5.71 -6.08 19.16
N ILE A 174 5.05 -5.35 18.26
CA ILE A 174 5.47 -4.00 17.86
C ILE A 174 5.38 -3.01 19.02
N ASP A 175 4.33 -3.09 19.84
CA ASP A 175 4.19 -2.22 21.01
C ASP A 175 5.34 -2.46 22.03
N VAL A 176 5.75 -3.71 22.26
CA VAL A 176 6.92 -4.02 23.11
C VAL A 176 8.20 -3.48 22.47
N LEU A 177 8.43 -3.80 21.19
CA LEU A 177 9.65 -3.43 20.46
C LEU A 177 9.87 -1.91 20.41
N ARG A 178 8.79 -1.13 20.31
CA ARG A 178 8.82 0.35 20.30
C ARG A 178 8.77 0.98 21.69
N GLY A 179 8.74 0.21 22.77
CA GLY A 179 8.75 0.75 24.13
C GLY A 179 7.41 1.37 24.57
N SER A 180 6.28 0.83 24.10
CA SER A 180 4.95 1.31 24.48
C SER A 180 4.70 1.10 25.97
N ARG A 181 4.00 2.05 26.61
CA ARG A 181 3.55 1.95 28.00
C ARG A 181 2.09 1.51 28.11
N SER A 182 1.57 0.83 27.08
CA SER A 182 0.18 0.34 27.11
C SER A 182 -0.01 -0.61 28.30
N GLN A 183 -1.21 -0.58 28.90
CA GLN A 183 -1.53 -1.41 30.06
C GLN A 183 -1.28 -2.90 29.80
N LYS A 184 -1.51 -3.37 28.57
CA LYS A 184 -1.26 -4.77 28.15
C LYS A 184 0.22 -5.14 28.17
N VAL A 185 1.12 -4.22 27.82
CA VAL A 185 2.58 -4.45 27.90
C VAL A 185 3.03 -4.51 29.36
N LEU A 186 2.61 -3.54 30.18
CA LEU A 186 2.99 -3.43 31.60
C LEU A 186 2.46 -4.60 32.44
N SER A 187 1.18 -4.96 32.27
CA SER A 187 0.54 -6.08 32.99
C SER A 187 1.16 -7.44 32.68
N ARG A 188 1.84 -7.59 31.53
CA ARG A 188 2.56 -8.80 31.15
C ARG A 188 4.04 -8.76 31.53
N GLY A 189 4.52 -7.66 32.12
CA GLY A 189 5.92 -7.47 32.49
C GLY A 189 6.86 -7.39 31.29
N HIS A 190 6.33 -7.12 30.10
CA HIS A 190 7.12 -7.08 28.87
C HIS A 190 7.97 -5.80 28.74
N ASP A 191 7.72 -4.80 29.59
CA ASP A 191 8.55 -3.62 29.79
C ASP A 191 9.95 -3.94 30.35
N ARG A 192 10.12 -5.15 30.92
CA ARG A 192 11.40 -5.62 31.50
C ARG A 192 12.22 -6.48 30.53
N LEU A 193 11.69 -6.79 29.36
CA LEU A 193 12.40 -7.58 28.36
C LEU A 193 13.53 -6.76 27.76
N SER A 194 14.67 -7.37 27.43
CA SER A 194 15.77 -6.62 26.78
C SER A 194 15.44 -6.17 25.36
N THR A 195 14.34 -6.65 24.77
CA THR A 195 13.81 -6.19 23.49
C THR A 195 12.82 -5.04 23.63
N TYR A 196 12.55 -4.57 24.84
CA TYR A 196 11.69 -3.43 25.07
C TYR A 196 12.37 -2.15 24.59
N GLY A 197 11.71 -1.42 23.68
CA GLY A 197 12.20 -0.13 23.18
C GLY A 197 13.35 -0.19 22.16
N ILE A 198 13.90 -1.36 21.83
CA ILE A 198 15.05 -1.47 20.91
C ILE A 198 14.71 -1.12 19.46
N GLY A 199 13.43 -1.20 19.08
CA GLY A 199 12.92 -0.85 17.75
C GLY A 199 12.38 0.57 17.65
N GLY A 200 12.78 1.48 18.55
CA GLY A 200 12.38 2.88 18.51
C GLY A 200 12.77 3.63 17.23
N GLY A 201 13.75 3.11 16.47
CA GLY A 201 14.22 3.69 15.20
C GLY A 201 13.20 3.63 14.05
N TYR A 202 12.13 2.82 14.17
CA TYR A 202 11.10 2.72 13.14
C TYR A 202 9.69 3.02 13.66
N ALA A 203 8.86 3.54 12.77
CA ALA A 203 7.45 3.78 13.03
C ALA A 203 6.66 2.46 13.14
N LYS A 204 5.48 2.51 13.77
CA LYS A 204 4.60 1.34 13.90
C LYS A 204 4.23 0.74 12.55
N GLN A 205 3.94 1.58 11.56
CA GLN A 205 3.59 1.16 10.20
C GLN A 205 4.75 0.45 9.51
N THR A 206 5.97 0.97 9.64
CA THR A 206 7.19 0.31 9.13
C THR A 206 7.36 -1.08 9.75
N TRP A 207 7.17 -1.21 11.07
CA TRP A 207 7.23 -2.52 11.71
C TRP A 207 6.09 -3.46 11.31
N GLN A 208 4.90 -2.94 11.03
CA GLN A 208 3.80 -3.74 10.48
C GLN A 208 4.13 -4.24 9.07
N HIS A 209 4.74 -3.40 8.24
CA HIS A 209 5.19 -3.78 6.91
C HIS A 209 6.26 -4.87 6.96
N LEU A 210 7.30 -4.68 7.78
CA LEU A 210 8.35 -5.69 7.99
C LEU A 210 7.78 -6.99 8.58
N GLY A 211 6.91 -6.89 9.59
CA GLY A 211 6.24 -8.05 10.19
C GLY A 211 5.48 -8.89 9.17
N ARG A 212 4.81 -8.26 8.21
CA ARG A 212 4.14 -8.96 7.10
C ARG A 212 5.13 -9.64 6.18
N GLN A 213 6.24 -8.99 5.83
CA GLN A 213 7.29 -9.62 5.02
C GLN A 213 7.91 -10.84 5.73
N PHE A 214 8.13 -10.78 7.05
CA PHE A 214 8.62 -11.93 7.80
C PHE A 214 7.67 -13.13 7.73
N ILE A 215 6.35 -12.89 7.80
CA ILE A 215 5.36 -13.96 7.63
C ILE A 215 5.35 -14.49 6.19
N GLN A 216 5.38 -13.58 5.21
CA GLN A 216 5.31 -13.94 3.80
C GLN A 216 6.52 -14.74 3.33
N GLN A 217 7.73 -14.32 3.74
CA GLN A 217 8.99 -15.01 3.43
C GLN A 217 9.28 -16.22 4.33
N GLY A 218 8.34 -16.57 5.22
CA GLY A 218 8.38 -17.79 6.01
C GLY A 218 9.31 -17.75 7.21
N LEU A 219 9.67 -16.58 7.74
CA LEU A 219 10.40 -16.43 9.01
C LEU A 219 9.47 -16.59 10.22
N LEU A 220 8.19 -16.27 10.04
CA LEU A 220 7.16 -16.36 11.08
C LEU A 220 5.92 -17.08 10.56
N ASP A 221 5.37 -17.96 11.39
CA ASP A 221 4.03 -18.48 11.21
C ASP A 221 3.05 -17.68 12.07
N GLN A 222 1.90 -17.35 11.49
CA GLN A 222 0.79 -16.74 12.21
C GLN A 222 -0.30 -17.78 12.42
N ASP A 223 -0.57 -18.11 13.69
CA ASP A 223 -1.67 -19.00 14.05
C ASP A 223 -3.02 -18.40 13.63
N MET A 224 -3.78 -19.15 12.83
CA MET A 224 -5.11 -18.72 12.38
C MET A 224 -6.12 -18.64 13.53
N GLN A 225 -5.93 -19.38 14.63
CA GLN A 225 -6.88 -19.34 15.71
C GLN A 225 -6.72 -18.04 16.50
N PHE A 226 -5.56 -17.78 17.12
CA PHE A 226 -5.34 -16.64 18.04
C PHE A 226 -4.47 -15.50 17.45
N GLY A 227 -4.00 -15.62 16.21
CA GLY A 227 -3.15 -14.63 15.56
C GLY A 227 -1.73 -14.53 16.16
N SER A 228 -1.33 -15.53 16.96
CA SER A 228 -0.02 -15.58 17.61
C SER A 228 1.10 -15.81 16.59
N LEU A 229 2.23 -15.12 16.77
CA LEU A 229 3.40 -15.26 15.92
C LEU A 229 4.38 -16.28 16.52
N LYS A 230 4.84 -17.22 15.69
CA LYS A 230 5.83 -18.24 16.06
C LYS A 230 6.98 -18.23 15.06
N LEU A 231 8.21 -18.43 15.55
CA LEU A 231 9.36 -18.59 14.67
C LEU A 231 9.28 -19.93 13.94
N THR A 232 9.58 -19.90 12.65
CA THR A 232 9.87 -21.08 11.84
C THR A 232 11.36 -21.45 11.95
N ASP A 233 11.77 -22.56 11.35
CA ASP A 233 13.19 -22.93 11.25
C ASP A 233 14.02 -21.85 10.54
N LYS A 234 13.48 -21.28 9.46
CA LYS A 234 14.09 -20.14 8.75
C LYS A 234 14.19 -18.89 9.63
N GLY A 235 13.15 -18.61 10.41
CA GLY A 235 13.18 -17.53 11.40
C GLY A 235 14.30 -17.71 12.42
N TRP A 236 14.56 -18.94 12.86
CA TRP A 236 15.68 -19.24 13.77
C TRP A 236 17.06 -18.99 13.15
N GLN A 237 17.25 -19.35 11.88
CA GLN A 237 18.51 -19.12 11.17
C GLN A 237 18.82 -17.62 11.05
N VAL A 238 17.84 -16.81 10.64
CA VAL A 238 17.98 -15.35 10.57
C VAL A 238 18.24 -14.75 11.95
N LEU A 239 17.52 -15.22 12.98
CA LEU A 239 17.70 -14.73 14.36
C LEU A 239 19.12 -14.97 14.88
N LYS A 240 19.76 -16.07 14.51
CA LYS A 240 21.15 -16.39 14.88
C LYS A 240 22.19 -15.69 14.00
N GLY A 241 21.77 -15.03 12.93
CA GLY A 241 22.67 -14.44 11.93
C GLY A 241 23.31 -15.46 11.00
N GLU A 242 22.73 -16.66 10.89
CA GLU A 242 23.18 -17.71 9.97
C GLU A 242 22.73 -17.41 8.52
N GLU A 243 21.59 -16.71 8.37
CA GLU A 243 21.09 -16.24 7.08
C GLU A 243 20.74 -14.74 7.14
N PRO A 244 21.07 -13.95 6.10
CA PRO A 244 20.59 -12.58 5.99
C PRO A 244 19.09 -12.54 5.65
N PHE A 245 18.43 -11.46 6.05
CA PHE A 245 17.06 -11.16 5.61
C PHE A 245 17.07 -9.99 4.63
N TRP A 246 16.66 -10.26 3.41
CA TRP A 246 16.49 -9.28 2.34
C TRP A 246 15.02 -8.88 2.25
N GLY A 247 14.74 -7.60 2.44
CA GLY A 247 13.37 -7.09 2.41
C GLY A 247 13.30 -5.68 1.85
N GLN A 248 12.08 -5.18 1.70
CA GLN A 248 11.87 -3.80 1.26
C GLN A 248 11.57 -2.94 2.48
N MET A 249 12.24 -1.79 2.61
CA MET A 249 11.68 -0.76 3.47
C MET A 249 10.35 -0.30 2.87
N ALA A 250 9.35 -0.07 3.72
CA ALA A 250 8.18 0.65 3.23
C ALA A 250 8.69 1.98 2.69
N GLU A 251 8.37 2.29 1.42
CA GLU A 251 8.53 3.66 0.93
C GLU A 251 7.97 4.57 2.00
N GLN A 252 8.79 5.53 2.43
CA GLN A 252 8.29 6.64 3.22
C GLN A 252 7.31 7.34 2.30
N ALA A 253 6.05 6.88 2.27
CA ALA A 253 4.93 7.67 1.79
C ALA A 253 5.15 9.00 2.46
N ALA A 254 5.53 10.00 1.65
CA ALA A 254 6.24 11.19 2.09
C ALA A 254 5.72 11.52 3.47
N ILE A 255 6.57 11.31 4.48
CA ILE A 255 6.20 11.58 5.85
C ILE A 255 5.91 13.07 5.82
N THR A 256 4.63 13.40 5.66
CA THR A 256 4.07 14.60 6.25
C THR A 256 4.59 14.46 7.67
N ALA A 257 5.58 15.30 8.01
CA ALA A 257 6.32 15.28 9.27
C ALA A 257 5.37 14.78 10.35
N PRO A 258 5.78 13.84 11.24
CA PRO A 258 4.89 13.23 12.23
C PRO A 258 4.01 14.35 12.70
N THR A 259 2.71 14.31 12.32
CA THR A 259 1.82 15.40 12.65
C THR A 259 1.97 15.44 14.14
N GLN A 260 2.69 16.45 14.65
CA GLN A 260 2.53 16.86 16.02
C GLN A 260 1.04 16.85 16.10
N THR A 261 0.49 16.00 16.97
CA THR A 261 -0.90 16.08 17.34
C THR A 261 -1.01 17.51 17.81
N GLU A 262 -1.28 18.43 16.88
CA GLU A 262 -1.69 19.78 17.15
C GLU A 262 -2.95 19.46 17.92
N THR A 263 -2.82 19.55 19.23
CA THR A 263 -3.95 19.63 20.12
C THR A 263 -4.66 20.90 19.66
N LEU A 264 -5.52 20.74 18.65
CA LEU A 264 -6.46 21.76 18.24
C LEU A 264 -7.24 22.09 19.51
N ASP A 265 -7.17 23.34 19.93
CA ASP A 265 -7.96 23.83 21.05
C ASP A 265 -9.38 24.05 20.53
N TYR A 266 -10.15 22.95 20.47
CA TYR A 266 -11.51 22.93 19.93
C TYR A 266 -12.54 23.06 21.06
N ASP A 267 -13.66 23.71 20.78
CA ASP A 267 -14.77 23.80 21.73
C ASP A 267 -15.39 22.40 21.96
N PRO A 268 -15.30 21.83 23.18
CA PRO A 268 -15.78 20.47 23.43
C PRO A 268 -17.30 20.33 23.32
N ALA A 269 -18.07 21.38 23.62
CA ALA A 269 -19.52 21.36 23.58
C ALA A 269 -20.02 21.42 22.12
N LEU A 270 -19.43 22.26 21.28
CA LEU A 270 -19.71 22.26 19.84
C LEU A 270 -19.29 20.92 19.20
N PHE A 271 -18.12 20.39 19.56
CA PHE A 271 -17.67 19.08 19.07
C PHE A 271 -18.67 17.97 19.37
N GLN A 272 -19.25 17.94 20.58
CA GLN A 272 -20.27 16.95 20.93
C GLN A 272 -21.55 17.12 20.11
N GLN A 273 -22.01 18.35 19.86
CA GLN A 273 -23.17 18.62 19.02
C GLN A 273 -22.93 18.21 17.56
N LEU A 274 -21.76 18.55 17.01
CA LEU A 274 -21.34 18.12 15.68
C LEU A 274 -21.24 16.60 15.57
N ARG A 275 -20.72 15.93 16.61
CA ARG A 275 -20.62 14.47 16.67
C ARG A 275 -21.99 13.80 16.73
N ALA A 276 -22.93 14.35 17.50
CA ALA A 276 -24.31 13.88 17.54
C ALA A 276 -24.97 14.04 16.17
N ARG A 277 -24.83 15.21 15.54
CA ARG A 277 -25.41 15.47 14.22
C ARG A 277 -24.83 14.57 13.14
N ARG A 278 -23.52 14.33 13.17
CA ARG A 278 -22.85 13.35 12.28
C ARG A 278 -23.41 11.95 12.45
N LYS A 279 -23.65 11.53 13.70
CA LYS A 279 -24.21 10.21 14.01
C LYS A 279 -25.63 10.07 13.47
N GLU A 280 -26.49 11.07 13.66
CA GLU A 280 -27.86 11.06 13.12
C GLU A 280 -27.89 10.88 11.61
N LEU A 281 -27.05 11.61 10.88
CA LEU A 281 -26.95 11.48 9.41
C LEU A 281 -26.43 10.10 9.01
N ALA A 282 -25.39 9.62 9.68
CA ALA A 282 -24.81 8.32 9.41
C ALA A 282 -25.79 7.16 9.66
N ASP A 283 -26.55 7.24 10.76
CA ASP A 283 -27.59 6.26 11.11
C ASP A 283 -28.75 6.31 10.09
N ALA A 284 -29.14 7.51 9.61
CA ALA A 284 -30.16 7.67 8.57
C ALA A 284 -29.73 7.07 7.21
N ASP A 285 -28.47 7.24 6.85
CA ASP A 285 -27.90 6.73 5.60
C ASP A 285 -27.42 5.26 5.70
N GLY A 286 -27.45 4.69 6.91
CA GLY A 286 -26.98 3.33 7.17
C GLY A 286 -25.46 3.14 6.95
N VAL A 287 -24.69 4.22 7.09
CA VAL A 287 -23.23 4.24 6.87
C VAL A 287 -22.48 4.52 8.18
N PRO A 288 -21.19 4.11 8.30
CA PRO A 288 -20.39 4.48 9.47
C PRO A 288 -20.22 6.00 9.61
N PRO A 289 -20.22 6.57 10.84
CA PRO A 289 -20.16 8.02 11.05
C PRO A 289 -18.97 8.75 10.41
N TYR A 290 -17.80 8.12 10.33
CA TYR A 290 -16.62 8.77 9.74
C TYR A 290 -16.73 8.98 8.23
N VAL A 291 -17.64 8.29 7.53
CA VAL A 291 -17.93 8.48 6.10
C VAL A 291 -18.47 9.89 5.85
N ILE A 292 -19.34 10.36 6.75
CA ILE A 292 -19.85 11.74 6.77
C ILE A 292 -18.67 12.70 7.00
N PHE A 293 -18.03 12.63 8.19
CA PHE A 293 -16.82 13.41 8.52
C PHE A 293 -15.91 12.67 9.50
N SER A 294 -14.59 12.81 9.33
CA SER A 294 -13.62 12.30 10.32
C SER A 294 -13.69 13.08 11.64
N ASP A 295 -13.21 12.50 12.75
CA ASP A 295 -13.13 13.22 14.03
C ASP A 295 -12.26 14.48 13.94
N ARG A 296 -11.17 14.43 13.16
CA ARG A 296 -10.33 15.60 12.87
C ARG A 296 -11.10 16.72 12.19
N THR A 297 -11.95 16.38 11.22
CA THR A 297 -12.83 17.35 10.55
C THR A 297 -13.78 18.02 11.55
N LEU A 298 -14.36 17.25 12.47
CA LEU A 298 -15.22 17.82 13.52
C LEU A 298 -14.45 18.70 14.51
N GLN A 299 -13.22 18.33 14.86
CA GLN A 299 -12.35 19.16 15.71
C GLN A 299 -12.02 20.48 15.02
N GLU A 300 -11.68 20.46 13.72
CA GLU A 300 -11.44 21.68 12.96
C GLU A 300 -12.69 22.56 12.86
N LEU A 301 -13.89 21.98 12.64
CA LEU A 301 -15.15 22.72 12.68
C LEU A 301 -15.40 23.38 14.05
N ALA A 302 -15.05 22.68 15.14
CA ALA A 302 -15.15 23.17 16.50
C ALA A 302 -14.00 24.09 16.93
N THR A 303 -12.98 24.29 16.07
CA THR A 303 -11.87 25.22 16.30
C THR A 303 -12.07 26.51 15.51
N TYR A 304 -12.39 26.37 14.22
CA TYR A 304 -12.44 27.50 13.28
C TYR A 304 -13.83 28.13 13.14
N PHE A 305 -14.88 27.46 13.64
CA PHE A 305 -16.26 27.97 13.64
C PHE A 305 -16.73 28.54 12.28
N PRO A 306 -16.60 27.80 11.16
CA PRO A 306 -16.94 28.35 9.85
C PRO A 306 -18.43 28.70 9.77
N GLN A 307 -18.73 29.93 9.37
CA GLN A 307 -20.10 30.46 9.24
C GLN A 307 -20.48 30.74 7.79
N SER A 308 -19.59 30.49 6.84
CA SER A 308 -19.86 30.61 5.40
C SER A 308 -19.49 29.31 4.66
N THR A 309 -20.13 29.08 3.51
CA THR A 309 -19.81 27.93 2.64
C THR A 309 -18.34 27.96 2.20
N ALA A 310 -17.78 29.16 1.97
CA ALA A 310 -16.38 29.33 1.61
C ALA A 310 -15.44 28.90 2.76
N ALA A 311 -15.72 29.31 4.00
CA ALA A 311 -14.95 28.89 5.17
C ALA A 311 -15.11 27.39 5.46
N PHE A 312 -16.31 26.85 5.27
CA PHE A 312 -16.59 25.42 5.43
C PHE A 312 -15.79 24.56 4.44
N ALA A 313 -15.67 25.00 3.19
CA ALA A 313 -14.87 24.34 2.16
C ALA A 313 -13.36 24.35 2.45
N GLN A 314 -12.88 25.25 3.31
CA GLN A 314 -11.48 25.32 3.70
C GLN A 314 -11.13 24.32 4.81
N ILE A 315 -12.09 23.61 5.40
CA ILE A 315 -11.87 22.64 6.48
C ILE A 315 -11.34 21.31 5.93
N HIS A 316 -10.41 20.69 6.65
CA HIS A 316 -9.74 19.47 6.20
C HIS A 316 -10.74 18.31 6.08
N GLY A 317 -10.73 17.67 4.90
CA GLY A 317 -11.64 16.57 4.60
C GLY A 317 -13.02 16.99 4.09
N ILE A 318 -13.25 18.29 3.85
CA ILE A 318 -14.47 18.81 3.24
C ILE A 318 -14.19 19.22 1.78
N GLY A 319 -14.38 18.30 0.84
CA GLY A 319 -14.32 18.59 -0.60
C GLY A 319 -15.65 19.15 -1.15
N GLN A 320 -15.65 19.60 -2.40
CA GLN A 320 -16.81 20.21 -3.06
C GLN A 320 -18.10 19.36 -2.98
N VAL A 321 -17.98 18.04 -3.12
CA VAL A 321 -19.12 17.12 -2.98
C VAL A 321 -19.72 17.16 -1.57
N LYS A 322 -18.87 17.16 -0.54
CA LYS A 322 -19.31 17.21 0.86
C LYS A 322 -19.85 18.59 1.26
N VAL A 323 -19.35 19.66 0.63
CA VAL A 323 -19.95 20.99 0.78
C VAL A 323 -21.39 20.96 0.27
N ALA A 324 -21.62 20.49 -0.96
CA ALA A 324 -22.96 20.43 -1.54
C ALA A 324 -23.93 19.55 -0.73
N GLN A 325 -23.43 18.48 -0.11
CA GLN A 325 -24.27 17.54 0.65
C GLN A 325 -24.53 17.97 2.10
N TYR A 326 -23.55 18.56 2.78
CA TYR A 326 -23.59 18.71 4.24
C TYR A 326 -23.50 20.16 4.73
N ALA A 327 -23.18 21.14 3.88
CA ALA A 327 -23.07 22.53 4.31
C ALA A 327 -24.39 23.06 4.90
N ASP A 328 -25.52 22.78 4.25
CA ASP A 328 -26.85 23.22 4.70
C ASP A 328 -27.29 22.58 6.02
N VAL A 329 -26.65 21.48 6.42
CA VAL A 329 -26.96 20.78 7.68
C VAL A 329 -26.07 21.25 8.82
N PHE A 330 -24.78 21.45 8.57
CA PHE A 330 -23.80 21.77 9.62
C PHE A 330 -23.60 23.27 9.83
N LEU A 331 -23.71 24.11 8.79
CA LEU A 331 -23.55 25.56 8.94
C LEU A 331 -24.60 26.20 9.85
N PRO A 332 -25.90 25.85 9.79
CA PRO A 332 -26.89 26.40 10.72
C PRO A 332 -26.54 26.05 12.17
N LEU A 333 -26.18 24.78 12.43
CA LEU A 333 -25.77 24.32 13.77
C LEU A 333 -24.59 25.13 14.31
N ILE A 334 -23.56 25.35 13.49
CA ILE A 334 -22.38 26.14 13.89
C ILE A 334 -22.76 27.60 14.13
N ARG A 335 -23.56 28.22 13.24
CA ARG A 335 -24.01 29.62 13.38
C ARG A 335 -24.84 29.84 14.65
N ASP A 336 -25.80 28.95 14.92
CA ASP A 336 -26.66 29.03 16.10
C ASP A 336 -25.84 28.89 17.38
N TYR A 337 -24.88 27.95 17.39
CA TYR A 337 -23.96 27.78 18.52
C TYR A 337 -23.09 29.03 18.74
N CYS A 338 -22.50 29.58 17.67
CA CYS A 338 -21.66 30.77 17.74
C CYS A 338 -22.43 31.99 18.23
N ALA A 339 -23.67 32.19 17.74
CA ALA A 339 -24.54 33.27 18.18
C ALA A 339 -24.90 33.16 19.66
N ALA A 340 -25.19 31.95 20.15
CA ALA A 340 -25.55 31.69 21.55
C ALA A 340 -24.37 31.90 22.52
N HIS A 341 -23.13 31.66 22.07
CA HIS A 341 -21.93 31.70 22.92
C HIS A 341 -21.00 32.88 22.62
N GLY A 342 -21.39 33.79 21.72
CA GLY A 342 -20.59 34.95 21.34
C GLY A 342 -19.27 34.62 20.64
N LEU A 343 -19.19 33.48 19.94
CA LEU A 343 -17.99 33.02 19.26
C LEU A 343 -17.90 33.61 17.85
N GLN A 344 -16.69 33.98 17.44
CA GLN A 344 -16.42 34.49 16.09
C GLN A 344 -15.68 33.45 15.25
N GLU A 345 -15.92 33.47 13.94
CA GLU A 345 -15.20 32.65 12.97
C GLU A 345 -13.69 32.92 13.07
N GLN A 346 -12.89 31.86 13.17
CA GLN A 346 -11.43 31.98 13.19
C GLN A 346 -10.87 31.68 11.79
N PRO A 347 -10.02 32.56 11.23
CA PRO A 347 -9.49 32.36 9.90
C PRO A 347 -8.54 31.17 9.87
N ARG A 348 -8.83 30.18 9.02
CA ARG A 348 -7.85 29.15 8.68
C ARG A 348 -6.89 29.75 7.65
N LEU A 349 -5.71 30.19 8.09
CA LEU A 349 -4.62 30.55 7.18
C LEU A 349 -4.30 29.32 6.32
N ALA A 350 -4.51 29.42 5.01
CA ALA A 350 -4.11 28.39 4.07
C ALA A 350 -2.62 28.12 4.30
N ALA A 351 -2.26 26.85 4.56
CA ALA A 351 -0.87 26.47 4.73
C ALA A 351 -0.11 26.92 3.49
N ALA A 352 0.92 27.75 3.69
CA ALA A 352 1.87 28.07 2.62
C ALA A 352 2.40 26.76 2.03
N PRO A 353 2.67 26.68 0.71
CA PRO A 353 3.41 25.54 0.16
C PRO A 353 4.68 25.37 1.01
N PRO A 354 5.01 24.16 1.47
CA PRO A 354 6.07 23.97 2.43
C PRO A 354 7.36 24.55 1.86
N ALA A 355 7.89 25.57 2.53
CA ALA A 355 9.27 26.01 2.31
C ALA A 355 10.16 24.78 2.55
N ALA A 356 11.06 24.51 1.61
CA ALA A 356 11.99 23.40 1.68
C ALA A 356 12.69 23.42 3.05
N ALA A 357 12.37 22.45 3.89
CA ALA A 357 13.04 22.28 5.17
C ALA A 357 14.55 22.03 4.90
N PRO A 358 15.44 22.55 5.75
CA PRO A 358 16.87 22.34 5.58
C PRO A 358 17.14 20.84 5.68
N ARG A 359 17.74 20.28 4.62
CA ARG A 359 18.23 18.90 4.62
C ARG A 359 19.21 18.74 5.78
N VAL A 360 18.84 17.93 6.76
CA VAL A 360 19.82 17.33 7.67
C VAL A 360 20.64 16.38 6.83
N SER A 361 21.93 16.65 6.67
CA SER A 361 22.86 15.79 5.94
C SER A 361 23.06 14.48 6.71
N ILE A 362 22.22 13.50 6.41
CA ILE A 362 22.60 12.09 6.56
C ILE A 362 23.71 11.87 5.52
N GLY A 363 24.77 11.13 5.88
CA GLY A 363 25.88 10.84 4.98
C GLY A 363 25.41 10.29 3.62
N LYS A 364 26.30 10.34 2.62
CA LYS A 364 25.99 9.96 1.23
C LYS A 364 25.21 8.64 1.20
N SER A 365 24.09 8.64 0.48
CA SER A 365 23.29 7.43 0.33
C SER A 365 24.10 6.37 -0.44
N ARG A 366 23.84 5.08 -0.22
CA ARG A 366 24.50 4.00 -0.98
C ARG A 366 24.35 4.18 -2.50
N THR A 367 23.22 4.72 -2.95
CA THR A 367 22.97 5.09 -4.35
C THR A 367 23.92 6.18 -4.84
N GLU A 368 24.18 7.22 -4.04
CA GLU A 368 25.15 8.26 -4.36
C GLU A 368 26.58 7.70 -4.38
N GLU A 369 26.94 6.84 -3.41
CA GLU A 369 28.26 6.19 -3.38
C GLU A 369 28.52 5.33 -4.64
N VAL A 370 27.56 4.47 -5.00
CA VAL A 370 27.66 3.59 -6.19
C VAL A 370 27.67 4.42 -7.48
N GLY A 371 26.80 5.43 -7.59
CA GLY A 371 26.73 6.31 -8.75
C GLY A 371 28.01 7.13 -8.95
N GLU A 372 28.53 7.74 -7.89
CA GLU A 372 29.80 8.48 -7.93
C GLU A 372 30.99 7.57 -8.24
N ALA A 373 31.03 6.36 -7.67
CA ALA A 373 32.09 5.39 -7.93
C ALA A 373 32.07 4.89 -9.38
N PHE A 374 30.89 4.68 -9.95
CA PHE A 374 30.74 4.39 -11.38
C PHE A 374 31.21 5.58 -12.23
N VAL A 375 30.74 6.80 -11.95
CA VAL A 375 31.19 8.02 -12.66
C VAL A 375 32.71 8.22 -12.56
N ALA A 376 33.33 7.78 -11.45
CA ALA A 376 34.77 7.82 -11.24
C ALA A 376 35.56 6.73 -12.02
N GLY A 377 34.87 5.87 -12.79
CA GLY A 377 35.47 4.91 -13.69
C GLY A 377 35.45 3.45 -13.22
N GLN A 378 34.78 3.13 -12.10
CA GLN A 378 34.63 1.73 -11.68
C GLN A 378 33.58 1.00 -12.52
N SER A 379 33.89 -0.22 -12.93
CA SER A 379 32.97 -1.10 -13.65
C SER A 379 31.88 -1.69 -12.76
N ILE A 380 30.79 -2.19 -13.36
CA ILE A 380 29.72 -2.86 -12.59
C ILE A 380 30.27 -4.06 -11.82
N ALA A 381 31.18 -4.82 -12.42
CA ALA A 381 31.83 -5.97 -11.78
C ALA A 381 32.69 -5.59 -10.56
N GLU A 382 33.40 -4.46 -10.63
CA GLU A 382 34.18 -3.93 -9.50
C GLU A 382 33.27 -3.43 -8.37
N LEU A 383 32.15 -2.79 -8.71
CA LEU A 383 31.16 -2.32 -7.75
C LEU A 383 30.46 -3.50 -7.06
N MET A 384 30.12 -4.57 -7.79
CA MET A 384 29.59 -5.81 -7.22
C MET A 384 30.55 -6.39 -6.17
N THR A 385 31.84 -6.43 -6.51
CA THR A 385 32.89 -6.96 -5.60
C THR A 385 33.08 -6.07 -4.38
N THR A 386 33.14 -4.75 -4.58
CA THR A 386 33.34 -3.74 -3.52
C THR A 386 32.20 -3.76 -2.51
N TYR A 387 30.98 -3.94 -2.98
CA TYR A 387 29.79 -3.84 -2.16
C TYR A 387 29.16 -5.18 -1.78
N GLY A 388 29.67 -6.29 -2.31
CA GLY A 388 29.20 -7.65 -2.02
C GLY A 388 27.78 -7.91 -2.51
N VAL A 389 27.38 -7.30 -3.64
CA VAL A 389 26.01 -7.37 -4.16
C VAL A 389 25.97 -7.93 -5.59
N GLN A 390 24.78 -8.37 -6.00
CA GLN A 390 24.55 -8.95 -7.33
C GLN A 390 24.51 -7.85 -8.41
N TYR A 391 24.72 -8.24 -9.67
CA TYR A 391 24.72 -7.34 -10.84
C TYR A 391 23.48 -6.44 -10.88
N ARG A 392 22.29 -7.03 -10.73
CA ARG A 392 21.00 -6.31 -10.69
C ARG A 392 20.95 -5.22 -9.62
N THR A 393 21.62 -5.40 -8.49
CA THR A 393 21.66 -4.40 -7.40
C THR A 393 22.45 -3.16 -7.82
N ILE A 394 23.62 -3.33 -8.45
CA ILE A 394 24.41 -2.21 -8.96
C ILE A 394 23.65 -1.45 -10.04
N VAL A 395 23.09 -2.16 -11.02
CA VAL A 395 22.30 -1.55 -12.10
C VAL A 395 21.08 -0.80 -11.54
N GLY A 396 20.43 -1.33 -10.49
CA GLY A 396 19.36 -0.64 -9.76
C GLY A 396 19.82 0.66 -9.10
N HIS A 397 20.99 0.70 -8.47
CA HIS A 397 21.56 1.93 -7.93
C HIS A 397 21.90 2.95 -9.03
N LEU A 398 22.49 2.52 -10.14
CA LEU A 398 22.77 3.40 -11.28
C LEU A 398 21.48 3.98 -11.88
N ALA A 399 20.41 3.18 -11.98
CA ALA A 399 19.09 3.65 -12.40
C ALA A 399 18.54 4.74 -11.48
N LYS A 400 18.64 4.54 -10.15
CA LYS A 400 18.21 5.54 -9.16
C LYS A 400 19.04 6.81 -9.26
N TYR A 401 20.36 6.68 -9.42
CA TYR A 401 21.27 7.81 -9.59
C TYR A 401 20.94 8.62 -10.86
N ALA A 402 20.68 7.95 -11.98
CA ALA A 402 20.24 8.59 -13.23
C ALA A 402 18.88 9.29 -13.10
N ARG A 403 17.87 8.63 -12.50
CA ARG A 403 16.53 9.21 -12.28
C ARG A 403 16.54 10.39 -11.31
N ALA A 404 17.53 10.47 -10.41
CA ALA A 404 17.76 11.63 -9.56
C ALA A 404 18.38 12.84 -10.31
N GLY A 405 18.61 12.71 -11.62
CA GLY A 405 19.11 13.77 -12.49
C GLY A 405 20.64 13.78 -12.64
N HIS A 406 21.34 12.76 -12.14
CA HIS A 406 22.78 12.67 -12.29
C HIS A 406 23.16 11.98 -13.62
N ALA A 407 24.15 12.52 -14.32
CA ALA A 407 24.60 11.96 -15.58
C ALA A 407 25.45 10.69 -15.36
N LEU A 408 25.20 9.66 -16.15
CA LEU A 408 26.04 8.45 -16.22
C LEU A 408 26.88 8.48 -17.51
N PRO A 409 28.19 8.14 -17.46
CA PRO A 409 29.03 8.17 -18.65
C PRO A 409 28.60 7.13 -19.69
N ALA A 410 28.08 7.58 -20.84
CA ALA A 410 27.59 6.68 -21.89
C ALA A 410 28.68 5.72 -22.42
N ALA A 411 29.93 6.18 -22.53
CA ALA A 411 31.04 5.34 -22.95
C ALA A 411 31.29 4.16 -21.98
N GLN A 412 31.08 4.39 -20.68
CA GLN A 412 31.27 3.38 -19.65
C GLN A 412 30.10 2.40 -19.62
N LEU A 413 28.85 2.88 -19.70
CA LEU A 413 27.68 2.01 -19.85
C LEU A 413 27.78 1.11 -21.09
N ARG A 414 28.32 1.61 -22.21
CA ARG A 414 28.56 0.81 -23.41
C ARG A 414 29.65 -0.24 -23.23
N ALA A 415 30.63 0.00 -22.35
CA ALA A 415 31.71 -0.94 -22.05
C ALA A 415 31.25 -2.09 -21.14
N GLU A 416 30.13 -1.94 -20.44
CA GLU A 416 29.51 -3.00 -19.62
C GLU A 416 28.71 -4.02 -20.44
N LEU A 417 28.49 -3.75 -21.73
CA LEU A 417 27.67 -4.57 -22.62
C LEU A 417 28.56 -5.47 -23.50
N ASP A 418 28.32 -6.77 -23.49
CA ASP A 418 28.94 -7.73 -24.42
C ASP A 418 28.14 -7.84 -25.74
N LEU A 419 27.72 -6.69 -26.27
CA LEU A 419 26.92 -6.59 -27.49
C LEU A 419 27.61 -5.70 -28.53
N PRO A 420 27.60 -6.07 -29.82
CA PRO A 420 28.16 -5.23 -30.87
C PRO A 420 27.39 -3.89 -30.98
N PRO A 421 28.05 -2.79 -31.38
CA PRO A 421 27.42 -1.46 -31.44
C PRO A 421 26.12 -1.40 -32.24
N ASP A 422 26.02 -2.18 -33.32
CA ASP A 422 24.83 -2.25 -34.18
C ASP A 422 23.63 -2.87 -33.42
N ALA A 423 23.87 -3.88 -32.60
CA ALA A 423 22.84 -4.50 -31.76
C ALA A 423 22.41 -3.58 -30.62
N GLN A 424 23.36 -2.85 -30.02
CA GLN A 424 23.05 -1.82 -29.02
C GLN A 424 22.14 -0.73 -29.61
N GLN A 425 22.44 -0.27 -30.83
CA GLN A 425 21.66 0.76 -31.50
C GLN A 425 20.25 0.26 -31.84
N ALA A 426 20.11 -0.97 -32.34
CA ALA A 426 18.80 -1.56 -32.62
C ALA A 426 17.89 -1.62 -31.38
N VAL A 427 18.45 -1.91 -30.20
CA VAL A 427 17.71 -1.89 -28.92
C VAL A 427 17.27 -0.46 -28.57
N LEU A 428 18.16 0.53 -28.70
CA LEU A 428 17.84 1.93 -28.42
C LEU A 428 16.74 2.48 -29.35
N ASP A 429 16.80 2.13 -30.63
CA ASP A 429 15.77 2.50 -31.61
C ASP A 429 14.42 1.82 -31.28
N THR A 430 14.46 0.60 -30.76
CA THR A 430 13.27 -0.13 -30.30
C THR A 430 12.65 0.55 -29.07
N PHE A 431 13.46 0.99 -28.09
CA PHE A 431 12.97 1.82 -26.97
C PHE A 431 12.28 3.11 -27.46
N ALA A 432 12.87 3.79 -28.45
CA ALA A 432 12.28 4.98 -29.04
C ALA A 432 10.94 4.69 -29.74
N ALA A 433 10.81 3.56 -30.43
CA ALA A 433 9.59 3.17 -31.15
C ALA A 433 8.41 2.85 -30.21
N PHE A 434 8.67 2.36 -29.00
CA PHE A 434 7.63 2.07 -28.00
C PHE A 434 7.27 3.26 -27.10
N GLU A 435 7.88 4.44 -27.31
CA GLU A 435 7.68 5.64 -26.48
C GLU A 435 7.75 5.35 -24.97
N GLY A 436 8.65 4.46 -24.55
CA GLY A 436 8.65 3.96 -23.17
C GLY A 436 9.94 3.24 -22.78
N ASP A 437 10.04 2.90 -21.49
CA ASP A 437 11.20 2.29 -20.85
C ASP A 437 10.93 0.84 -20.40
N PHE A 438 9.82 0.26 -20.87
CA PHE A 438 9.41 -1.11 -20.61
C PHE A 438 10.31 -2.11 -21.33
N LEU A 439 10.84 -3.08 -20.58
CA LEU A 439 11.79 -4.07 -21.11
C LEU A 439 11.11 -5.19 -21.90
N THR A 440 9.91 -5.61 -21.49
CA THR A 440 9.21 -6.76 -22.10
C THR A 440 8.83 -6.52 -23.56
N PRO A 441 8.22 -5.38 -23.96
CA PRO A 441 7.92 -5.12 -25.38
C PRO A 441 9.18 -5.06 -26.25
N VAL A 442 10.28 -4.55 -25.71
CA VAL A 442 11.58 -4.49 -26.40
C VAL A 442 12.21 -5.87 -26.53
N PHE A 443 12.15 -6.69 -25.47
CA PHE A 443 12.63 -8.07 -25.49
C PHE A 443 11.87 -8.92 -26.52
N GLU A 444 10.54 -8.79 -26.55
CA GLU A 444 9.69 -9.49 -27.52
C GLU A 444 9.91 -9.00 -28.96
N ALA A 445 10.05 -7.70 -29.17
CA ALA A 445 10.33 -7.13 -30.49
C ALA A 445 11.70 -7.53 -31.06
N LEU A 446 12.64 -7.94 -30.20
CA LEU A 446 13.96 -8.42 -30.56
C LEU A 446 14.06 -9.96 -30.54
N ASP A 447 12.92 -10.66 -30.53
CA ASP A 447 12.84 -12.13 -30.52
C ASP A 447 13.67 -12.80 -29.40
N GLY A 448 13.86 -12.11 -28.28
CA GLY A 448 14.66 -12.58 -27.15
C GLY A 448 16.17 -12.72 -27.43
N GLN A 449 16.69 -12.08 -28.47
CA GLN A 449 18.12 -12.12 -28.84
C GLN A 449 19.03 -11.32 -27.90
N VAL A 450 18.44 -10.46 -27.05
CA VAL A 450 19.16 -9.61 -26.10
C VAL A 450 18.77 -10.00 -24.67
N SER A 451 19.75 -10.17 -23.79
CA SER A 451 19.49 -10.57 -22.41
C SER A 451 18.79 -9.44 -21.63
N TYR A 452 18.00 -9.80 -20.62
CA TYR A 452 17.39 -8.79 -19.73
C TYR A 452 18.44 -7.94 -19.01
N GLU A 453 19.62 -8.50 -18.71
CA GLU A 453 20.72 -7.77 -18.07
C GLU A 453 21.24 -6.65 -18.98
N ASP A 454 21.46 -6.95 -20.25
CA ASP A 454 21.87 -5.97 -21.26
C ASP A 454 20.77 -4.92 -21.50
N LEU A 455 19.50 -5.34 -21.55
CA LEU A 455 18.37 -4.42 -21.71
C LEU A 455 18.28 -3.41 -20.56
N HIS A 456 18.59 -3.81 -19.33
CA HIS A 456 18.62 -2.89 -18.20
C HIS A 456 19.71 -1.80 -18.35
N VAL A 457 20.90 -2.14 -18.84
CA VAL A 457 21.98 -1.17 -19.09
C VAL A 457 21.71 -0.31 -20.32
N LEU A 458 21.19 -0.89 -21.40
CA LEU A 458 20.78 -0.16 -22.60
C LEU A 458 19.66 0.84 -22.32
N ARG A 459 18.77 0.52 -21.38
CA ARG A 459 17.77 1.47 -20.88
C ARG A 459 18.39 2.66 -20.15
N LEU A 460 19.43 2.45 -19.35
CA LEU A 460 20.18 3.56 -18.75
C LEU A 460 20.75 4.47 -19.83
N LEU A 461 21.33 3.89 -20.89
CA LEU A 461 21.83 4.64 -22.05
C LEU A 461 20.72 5.41 -22.76
N TYR A 462 19.54 4.83 -22.91
CA TYR A 462 18.38 5.48 -23.53
C TYR A 462 17.94 6.71 -22.73
N TRP A 463 17.85 6.62 -21.40
CA TRP A 463 17.51 7.76 -20.54
C TRP A 463 18.53 8.90 -20.58
N GLN A 464 19.77 8.66 -21.00
CA GLN A 464 20.77 9.72 -21.13
C GLN A 464 20.72 10.42 -22.50
N GLN A 465 19.91 9.94 -23.45
CA GLN A 465 19.78 10.50 -24.81
C GLN A 465 18.59 11.46 -24.97
N GLY A 466 17.65 11.43 -24.04
CA GLY A 466 16.53 12.39 -23.92
C GLY A 466 16.73 13.33 -22.75
#